data_AF-A0A9E4KVH4-F1
#
_entry.id   AF-A0A9E4KVH4-F1
#
_cell.length_a   1.000
_cell.length_b   1.000
_cell.length_c   1.000
_cell.angle_alpha   90.00
_cell.angle_beta   90.00
_cell.angle_gamma   90.00
#
_symmetry.space_group_name_H-M   'P 1'
#
loop_
_entity.id
_entity.type
_entity.pdbx_description
1 polymer ?
#
loop_
_entity_poly.entity_id
_entity_poly.type
_entity_poly.pdbx_seq_one_letter_code
_entity_poly.pdbx_strand_id
1 'polypeptide(L)'
;MPNPIFIFAFVIATMFGLAFHVIMGGNARRMVLFIVTSWLGFLLGQYIGGYLGITLFKIGVIHLLPASICAIGLLIFAHILTAEPNTPVSRR
;
A
#
# COMPACT_ATOMS: atom_id res chain seq x y z
N MET A 1 9.18 -24.89 1.25
CA MET A 1 10.14 -23.76 1.19
C MET A 1 9.37 -22.53 0.74
N PRO A 2 9.56 -21.34 1.33
CA PRO A 2 8.85 -20.13 0.90
C PRO A 2 9.11 -19.89 -0.59
N ASN A 3 8.06 -19.63 -1.37
CA ASN A 3 8.22 -19.29 -2.78
C ASN A 3 8.88 -17.90 -2.89
N PRO A 4 10.01 -17.76 -3.61
CA PRO A 4 10.70 -16.47 -3.80
C PRO A 4 9.78 -15.35 -4.30
N ILE A 5 8.78 -15.70 -5.12
CA ILE A 5 7.80 -14.76 -5.67
C ILE A 5 6.94 -14.14 -4.55
N PHE A 6 6.49 -14.95 -3.58
CA PHE A 6 5.71 -14.42 -2.46
C PHE A 6 6.54 -13.50 -1.58
N ILE A 7 7.81 -13.84 -1.33
CA ILE A 7 8.73 -12.98 -0.59
C ILE A 7 8.91 -11.64 -1.33
N PHE A 8 9.15 -11.68 -2.64
CA PHE A 8 9.30 -10.47 -3.44
C PHE A 8 8.05 -9.57 -3.38
N ALA A 9 6.85 -10.13 -3.61
CA ALA A 9 5.60 -9.38 -3.48
C ALA A 9 5.43 -8.76 -2.08
N PHE A 10 5.73 -9.52 -1.04
CA PHE A 10 5.60 -9.08 0.35
C PHE A 10 6.58 -7.94 0.69
N VAL A 11 7.83 -8.03 0.22
CA VAL A 11 8.84 -6.97 0.38
C VAL A 11 8.38 -5.70 -0.33
N ILE A 12 7.96 -5.78 -1.59
CA ILE A 12 7.47 -4.63 -2.36
C ILE A 12 6.26 -3.99 -1.69
N ALA A 13 5.27 -4.78 -1.27
CA ALA A 13 4.09 -4.27 -0.59
C ALA A 13 4.46 -3.56 0.72
N THR A 14 5.39 -4.12 1.50
CA THR A 14 5.89 -3.49 2.74
C THR A 14 6.63 -2.18 2.46
N MET A 15 7.46 -2.14 1.40
CA MET A 15 8.16 -0.92 0.97
C MET A 15 7.17 0.20 0.64
N PHE A 16 6.04 -0.09 -0.03
CA PHE A 16 5.02 0.92 -0.29
C PHE A 16 4.43 1.50 0.99
N GLY A 17 4.06 0.67 1.97
CA GLY A 17 3.49 1.12 3.23
C GLY A 17 4.48 1.97 4.05
N LEU A 18 5.74 1.54 4.12
CA LEU A 18 6.81 2.26 4.79
C LEU A 18 7.15 3.58 4.09
N ALA A 19 7.33 3.58 2.76
CA ALA A 19 7.62 4.78 2.00
C ALA A 19 6.48 5.81 2.15
N PHE A 20 5.23 5.35 2.08
CA PHE A 20 4.08 6.21 2.27
C PHE A 20 4.02 6.78 3.70
N HIS A 21 4.32 5.97 4.72
CA HIS A 21 4.42 6.45 6.10
C HIS A 21 5.50 7.53 6.27
N VAL A 22 6.68 7.35 5.65
CA VAL A 22 7.77 8.34 5.70
C VAL A 22 7.36 9.66 5.05
N ILE A 23 6.62 9.60 3.94
CA ILE A 23 6.14 10.80 3.22
C ILE A 23 5.04 11.52 4.00
N MET A 24 4.07 10.79 4.57
CA MET A 24 2.90 11.38 5.23
C MET A 24 3.10 11.66 6.72
N GLY A 25 4.12 11.06 7.33
CA GLY A 25 4.39 11.12 8.76
C GLY A 25 3.35 10.43 9.64
N GLY A 26 3.49 10.61 10.95
CA GLY A 26 2.58 10.12 11.98
C GLY A 26 3.24 9.16 12.99
N ASN A 27 2.42 8.58 13.86
CA ASN A 27 2.86 7.70 14.93
C ASN A 27 3.09 6.25 14.45
N ALA A 28 3.77 5.42 15.26
CA ALA A 28 4.01 4.00 14.96
C ALA A 28 2.72 3.19 14.67
N ARG A 29 1.58 3.57 15.25
CA ARG A 29 0.29 2.95 14.92
C ARG A 29 -0.13 3.19 13.47
N ARG A 30 0.10 4.41 12.94
CA ARG A 30 -0.13 4.75 11.53
C ARG A 30 0.83 4.00 10.60
N MET A 31 2.06 3.73 11.03
CA MET A 31 3.00 2.89 10.27
C MET A 31 2.43 1.50 10.02
N VAL A 32 1.98 0.82 11.09
CA VAL A 32 1.40 -0.53 10.97
C VAL A 32 0.15 -0.51 10.09
N LEU A 33 -0.71 0.51 10.27
CA LEU A 33 -1.89 0.69 9.42
C LEU A 33 -1.49 0.79 7.95
N PHE A 34 -0.54 1.66 7.58
CA PHE A 34 -0.12 1.81 6.19
C PHE A 34 0.53 0.54 5.62
N ILE A 35 1.31 -0.21 6.39
CA ILE A 35 1.87 -1.49 5.93
C ILE A 35 0.75 -2.51 5.63
N VAL A 36 -0.22 -2.67 6.54
CA VAL A 36 -1.32 -3.62 6.30
C VAL A 36 -2.19 -3.15 5.14
N THR A 37 -2.47 -1.85 5.04
CA THR A 37 -3.21 -1.27 3.92
C THR A 37 -2.49 -1.50 2.60
N SER A 38 -1.17 -1.32 2.53
CA SER A 38 -0.42 -1.55 1.30
C SER A 38 -0.43 -3.01 0.88
N TRP A 39 -0.39 -3.96 1.84
CA TRP A 39 -0.55 -5.39 1.54
C TRP A 39 -1.91 -5.69 0.92
N LEU A 40 -2.99 -5.16 1.50
CA LEU A 40 -4.35 -5.38 1.00
C LEU A 40 -4.54 -4.77 -0.40
N GLY A 41 -4.05 -3.54 -0.61
CA GLY A 41 -4.14 -2.88 -1.91
C GLY A 41 -3.29 -3.60 -2.97
N PHE A 42 -2.09 -4.07 -2.61
CA PHE A 42 -1.24 -4.84 -3.50
C PHE A 42 -1.89 -6.16 -3.90
N LEU A 43 -2.44 -6.90 -2.93
CA LEU A 43 -3.16 -8.14 -3.16
C LEU A 43 -4.39 -7.93 -4.06
N LEU A 44 -5.17 -6.88 -3.79
CA LEU A 44 -6.33 -6.52 -4.60
C LEU A 44 -5.93 -6.23 -6.05
N GLY A 45 -4.87 -5.44 -6.26
CA GLY A 45 -4.37 -5.14 -7.60
C GLY A 45 -3.77 -6.34 -8.32
N GLN A 46 -3.27 -7.37 -7.61
CA GLN A 46 -2.90 -8.65 -8.25
C GLN A 46 -4.10 -9.35 -8.87
N TYR A 47 -5.21 -9.44 -8.14
CA TYR A 47 -6.44 -10.05 -8.66
C TYR A 47 -7.03 -9.25 -9.81
N ILE A 48 -7.08 -7.92 -9.69
CA ILE A 48 -7.55 -7.03 -10.76
C ILE A 48 -6.66 -7.15 -12.00
N GLY A 49 -5.35 -7.17 -11.82
CA GLY A 49 -4.38 -7.34 -12.91
C GLY A 49 -4.53 -8.68 -13.63
N GLY A 50 -4.75 -9.76 -12.89
CA GLY A 50 -5.02 -11.08 -13.44
C GLY A 50 -6.35 -11.14 -14.20
N TYR A 51 -7.42 -10.59 -13.62
CA TYR A 51 -8.76 -10.57 -14.22
C TYR A 51 -8.82 -9.74 -15.51
N LEU A 52 -8.19 -8.56 -15.52
CA LEU A 52 -8.15 -7.68 -16.68
C LEU A 52 -7.08 -8.09 -17.72
N GLY A 53 -6.30 -9.14 -17.45
CA GLY A 53 -5.23 -9.58 -18.34
C GLY A 53 -4.11 -8.56 -18.52
N ILE A 54 -3.88 -7.67 -17.54
CA ILE A 54 -2.85 -6.63 -17.64
C ILE A 54 -1.47 -7.28 -17.58
N THR A 55 -0.77 -7.32 -18.71
CA THR A 55 0.59 -7.88 -18.82
C THR A 55 1.69 -6.82 -18.69
N LEU A 56 1.32 -5.54 -18.66
CA LEU A 56 2.26 -4.43 -18.51
C LEU A 56 2.94 -4.46 -17.14
N PHE A 57 4.28 -4.39 -17.11
CA PHE A 57 5.11 -4.58 -15.91
C PHE A 57 4.77 -5.85 -15.11
N LYS A 58 4.57 -6.97 -15.81
CA LYS A 58 4.40 -8.28 -15.18
C LYS A 58 5.77 -8.93 -14.94
N ILE A 59 6.04 -9.37 -13.72
CA ILE A 59 7.26 -10.12 -13.35
C ILE A 59 6.83 -11.51 -12.88
N GLY A 60 7.08 -12.53 -13.71
CA GLY A 60 6.58 -13.88 -13.45
C GLY A 60 5.05 -13.89 -13.37
N VAL A 61 4.50 -14.24 -12.21
CA VAL A 61 3.05 -14.22 -11.94
C VAL A 61 2.56 -12.92 -11.29
N ILE A 62 3.46 -11.99 -10.97
CA ILE A 62 3.14 -10.73 -10.29
C ILE A 62 2.82 -9.66 -11.31
N HIS A 63 1.59 -9.15 -11.27
CA HIS A 63 1.13 -7.99 -12.02
C HIS A 63 1.53 -6.71 -11.26
N LEU A 64 2.78 -6.27 -11.41
CA LEU A 64 3.39 -5.25 -10.55
C LEU A 64 2.70 -3.88 -10.68
N LEU A 65 2.38 -3.46 -11.91
CA LEU A 65 1.73 -2.17 -12.15
C LEU A 65 0.35 -2.05 -11.48
N PRO A 66 -0.63 -2.94 -11.76
CA PRO A 66 -1.95 -2.83 -11.13
C PRO A 66 -1.88 -3.04 -9.61
N ALA A 67 -1.00 -3.92 -9.12
CA ALA A 67 -0.77 -4.09 -7.68
C ALA A 67 -0.24 -2.80 -7.03
N SER A 68 0.70 -2.11 -7.66
CA SER A 68 1.26 -0.84 -7.15
C SER A 68 0.21 0.27 -7.16
N ILE A 69 -0.58 0.38 -8.22
CA ILE A 69 -1.66 1.38 -8.34
C ILE A 69 -2.70 1.17 -7.23
N CYS A 70 -3.16 -0.07 -7.04
CA CYS A 70 -4.13 -0.38 -6.00
C CYS A 70 -3.56 -0.19 -4.59
N ALA A 71 -2.28 -0.54 -4.35
CA ALA A 71 -1.61 -0.28 -3.08
C ALA A 71 -1.59 1.22 -2.74
N ILE A 72 -1.13 2.05 -3.69
CA ILE A 72 -1.07 3.51 -3.52
C ILE A 72 -2.48 4.10 -3.35
N GLY A 73 -3.44 3.69 -4.17
CA GLY A 73 -4.82 4.16 -4.08
C GLY A 73 -5.46 3.86 -2.72
N LEU A 74 -5.26 2.65 -2.21
CA LEU A 74 -5.80 2.26 -0.90
C LEU A 74 -5.07 2.96 0.26
N LEU A 75 -3.76 3.20 0.14
CA LEU A 75 -2.99 4.00 1.09
C LEU A 75 -3.50 5.44 1.18
N ILE A 76 -3.74 6.08 0.05
CA ILE A 76 -4.32 7.43 -0.02
C ILE A 76 -5.70 7.43 0.64
N PHE A 77 -6.54 6.46 0.31
CA PHE A 77 -7.87 6.32 0.90
C PHE A 77 -7.82 6.17 2.43
N ALA A 78 -6.95 5.30 2.94
CA ALA A 78 -6.75 5.10 4.36
C ALA A 78 -6.19 6.35 5.05
N HIS A 79 -5.29 7.10 4.41
CA HIS A 79 -4.78 8.34 4.94
C HIS A 79 -5.87 9.39 5.10
N ILE A 80 -6.73 9.56 4.09
CA ILE A 80 -7.85 10.52 4.13
C ILE A 80 -8.83 10.15 5.25
N LEU A 81 -9.20 8.87 5.37
CA LEU A 81 -10.12 8.39 6.41
C LEU A 81 -9.58 8.54 7.84
N THR A 82 -8.26 8.47 8.00
CA THR A 82 -7.60 8.51 9.31
C THR A 82 -6.96 9.86 9.61
N ALA A 83 -7.13 10.85 8.74
CA ALA A 83 -6.65 12.21 8.97
C ALA A 83 -7.48 12.84 10.10
N GLU A 84 -6.83 13.22 11.20
CA GLU A 84 -7.51 13.97 12.26
C GLU A 84 -7.72 15.43 11.81
N PRO A 85 -8.88 16.04 12.12
CA PRO A 85 -9.07 17.47 11.92
C PRO A 85 -8.08 18.22 12.81
N ASN A 86 -7.21 19.04 12.21
CA ASN A 86 -6.40 19.98 12.97
C ASN A 86 -7.34 20.98 13.66
N THR A 87 -7.76 20.71 14.90
CA THR A 87 -8.45 21.72 15.71
C THR A 87 -7.41 22.78 16.08
N PRO A 88 -7.53 24.04 15.61
CA PRO A 88 -6.59 25.08 15.98
C PRO A 88 -6.72 25.30 17.48
N VAL A 89 -5.64 25.02 18.22
CA VAL A 89 -5.56 25.28 19.66
C VAL A 89 -5.71 26.78 19.86
N SER A 90 -6.87 27.22 20.37
CA SER A 90 -7.05 28.59 20.81
C SER A 90 -6.09 28.87 21.97
N ARG A 91 -5.01 29.61 21.71
CA ARG A 91 -4.15 30.16 22.76
C ARG A 91 -4.99 31.11 23.62
N ARG A 92 -5.22 30.74 24.88
CA ARG A 92 -5.63 31.66 25.94
C ARG A 92 -4.39 32.17 26.66
#